data_AF-A0A7S2ZNW9-F1
#
_entry.id   AF-A0A7S2ZNW9-F1
#
_cell.length_a   1.000
_cell.length_b   1.000
_cell.length_c   1.000
_cell.angle_alpha   90.00
_cell.angle_beta   90.00
_cell.angle_gamma   90.00
#
_symmetry.space_group_name_H-M   'P 1'
#
loop_
_entity.id
_entity.type
_entity.pdbx_description
1 polymer ?
#
loop_
_entity_poly.entity_id
_entity_poly.type
_entity_poly.pdbx_seq_one_letter_code
_entity_poly.pdbx_strand_id
1 'polypeptide(L)'
;MPRLGDDETAYEEVDRFYDAWFRFKSWREFTLNQEYDPDQADCREERRWMERQNAKVARVAKQAENARIRKLVELAYKNDPRLKRRREEEKRIKEQAKEEKKKRYEEAQRAIQLEQEQAQKKKEEEEAKLKEKALIEKKERDKQKRLLRKTKQRVREAAQPTTVDSIELTAMLEEICNELQQMELNTFAETLESTEEQNLEKAIRSEKARILKRASEDQARRAAQRGNGLSKNKKADDVPWTEEEKSMLSKALAKFPGGTRDRWERVAEFVQTKNAAQCLA
;
A
#
# COMPACT_ATOMS: atom_id res chain seq x y z
N MET A 1 -13.51 -18.03 -60.20
CA MET A 1 -12.36 -18.37 -59.35
C MET A 1 -11.42 -17.18 -59.30
N PRO A 2 -10.97 -16.72 -58.12
CA PRO A 2 -9.98 -15.64 -58.02
C PRO A 2 -8.66 -16.02 -58.71
N ARG A 3 -7.91 -15.03 -59.19
CA ARG A 3 -6.58 -15.24 -59.79
C ARG A 3 -5.51 -15.25 -58.68
N LEU A 4 -4.38 -15.91 -58.93
CA LEU A 4 -3.26 -16.00 -57.96
C LEU A 4 -2.56 -14.65 -57.70
N GLY A 5 -2.58 -13.77 -58.71
CA GLY A 5 -1.93 -12.45 -58.66
C GLY A 5 -0.42 -12.51 -58.93
N ASP A 6 0.23 -11.42 -58.58
CA ASP A 6 1.68 -11.16 -58.62
C ASP A 6 2.25 -10.96 -57.20
N ASP A 7 3.55 -10.68 -57.09
CA ASP A 7 4.22 -10.53 -55.78
C ASP A 7 3.75 -9.29 -55.00
N GLU A 8 3.20 -8.29 -55.69
CA GLU A 8 2.72 -7.02 -55.10
C GLU A 8 1.22 -7.04 -54.76
N THR A 9 0.52 -8.11 -55.11
CA THR A 9 -0.91 -8.28 -54.80
C THR A 9 -1.17 -8.15 -53.30
N ALA A 10 -2.17 -7.34 -52.94
CA ALA A 10 -2.54 -7.09 -51.55
C ALA A 10 -2.90 -8.39 -50.80
N TYR A 11 -2.52 -8.47 -49.52
CA TYR A 11 -2.73 -9.67 -48.71
C TYR A 11 -4.21 -10.10 -48.65
N GLU A 12 -5.15 -9.15 -48.69
CA GLU A 12 -6.59 -9.44 -48.72
C GLU A 12 -7.04 -10.19 -49.99
N GLU A 13 -6.41 -9.93 -51.13
CA GLU A 13 -6.68 -10.64 -52.38
C GLU A 13 -6.08 -12.04 -52.37
N VAL A 14 -4.90 -12.19 -51.78
CA VAL A 14 -4.25 -13.48 -51.55
C VAL A 14 -5.10 -14.35 -50.63
N ASP A 15 -5.62 -13.79 -49.53
CA ASP A 15 -6.50 -14.49 -48.59
C ASP A 15 -7.80 -14.92 -49.28
N ARG A 16 -8.43 -14.03 -50.08
CA ARG A 16 -9.62 -14.37 -50.89
C ARG A 16 -9.36 -15.49 -51.90
N PHE A 17 -8.17 -15.51 -52.52
CA PHE A 17 -7.77 -16.58 -53.43
C PHE A 17 -7.69 -17.92 -52.71
N TYR A 18 -6.95 -18.01 -51.61
CA TYR A 18 -6.80 -19.25 -50.86
C TYR A 18 -8.12 -19.72 -50.26
N ASP A 19 -8.96 -18.81 -49.74
CA ASP A 19 -10.29 -19.13 -49.23
C ASP A 19 -11.19 -19.77 -50.29
N ALA A 20 -11.18 -19.23 -51.52
CA ALA A 20 -11.94 -19.81 -52.63
C ALA A 20 -11.44 -21.21 -53.00
N TRP A 21 -10.12 -21.45 -52.95
CA TRP A 21 -9.53 -22.76 -53.24
C TRP A 21 -9.75 -23.78 -52.11
N PHE A 22 -9.70 -23.38 -50.85
CA PHE A 22 -10.04 -24.26 -49.72
C PHE A 22 -11.52 -24.65 -49.70
N ARG A 23 -12.39 -23.78 -50.23
CA ARG A 23 -13.83 -24.03 -50.40
C ARG A 23 -14.19 -24.64 -51.76
N PHE A 24 -13.19 -24.96 -52.60
CA PHE A 24 -13.42 -25.47 -53.94
C PHE A 24 -14.17 -26.81 -53.92
N LYS A 25 -15.21 -26.90 -54.75
CA LYS A 25 -15.96 -28.13 -54.99
C LYS A 25 -15.83 -28.53 -56.46
N SER A 26 -15.22 -29.68 -56.69
CA SER A 26 -15.07 -30.22 -58.04
C SER A 26 -16.42 -30.73 -58.57
N TRP A 27 -16.74 -30.34 -59.81
CA TRP A 27 -17.84 -30.88 -60.62
C TRP A 27 -17.43 -32.14 -61.41
N ARG A 28 -16.18 -32.59 -61.27
CA ARG A 28 -15.68 -33.80 -61.93
C ARG A 28 -16.43 -35.03 -61.45
N GLU A 29 -16.85 -35.85 -62.41
CA GLU A 29 -17.46 -37.15 -62.20
C GLU A 29 -16.44 -38.27 -62.43
N PHE A 30 -16.64 -39.41 -61.75
CA PHE A 30 -15.71 -40.55 -61.76
C PHE A 30 -16.42 -41.80 -62.27
N THR A 31 -16.91 -41.72 -63.51
CA THR A 31 -17.67 -42.79 -64.18
C THR A 31 -16.78 -43.83 -64.86
N LEU A 32 -15.53 -43.47 -65.20
CA LEU A 32 -14.61 -44.35 -65.94
C LEU A 32 -14.22 -45.63 -65.18
N ASN A 33 -14.28 -45.60 -63.85
CA ASN A 33 -13.85 -46.72 -62.99
C ASN A 33 -15.05 -47.51 -62.42
N GLN A 34 -16.21 -47.44 -63.07
CA GLN A 34 -17.38 -48.20 -62.67
C GLN A 34 -17.21 -49.67 -63.10
N GLU A 35 -17.40 -50.59 -62.15
CA GLU A 35 -17.16 -52.03 -62.35
C GLU A 35 -18.42 -52.77 -62.80
N TYR A 36 -19.59 -52.27 -62.41
CA TYR A 36 -20.88 -52.88 -62.74
C TYR A 36 -21.62 -52.09 -63.81
N ASP A 37 -22.25 -52.78 -64.75
CA ASP A 37 -23.16 -52.17 -65.72
C ASP A 37 -24.62 -52.36 -65.25
N PRO A 38 -25.31 -51.29 -64.80
CA PRO A 38 -26.68 -51.39 -64.31
C PRO A 38 -27.69 -51.92 -65.34
N ASP A 39 -27.37 -51.85 -66.65
CA ASP A 39 -28.25 -52.33 -67.71
C ASP A 39 -28.20 -53.86 -67.87
N GLN A 40 -27.24 -54.54 -67.24
CA GLN A 40 -27.09 -56.00 -67.24
C GLN A 40 -27.73 -56.71 -66.03
N ALA A 41 -28.43 -55.97 -65.15
CA ALA A 41 -29.02 -56.55 -63.94
C ALA A 41 -30.28 -57.39 -64.22
N ASP A 42 -30.41 -58.56 -63.58
CA ASP A 42 -31.54 -59.49 -63.75
C ASP A 42 -32.80 -59.01 -63.02
N CYS A 43 -32.64 -58.15 -62.00
CA CYS A 43 -33.76 -57.61 -61.22
C CYS A 43 -33.50 -56.18 -60.71
N ARG A 44 -34.56 -55.53 -60.23
CA ARG A 44 -34.52 -54.16 -59.70
C ARG A 44 -33.58 -54.04 -58.48
N GLU A 45 -33.58 -55.03 -57.61
CA GLU A 45 -32.73 -55.08 -56.42
C GLU A 45 -31.25 -55.15 -56.80
N GLU A 46 -30.92 -55.96 -57.81
CA GLU A 46 -29.57 -56.08 -58.35
C GLU A 46 -29.11 -54.79 -59.03
N ARG A 47 -29.96 -54.14 -59.84
CA ARG A 47 -29.64 -52.84 -60.45
C ARG A 47 -29.32 -51.79 -59.39
N ARG A 48 -30.14 -51.72 -58.33
CA ARG A 48 -29.90 -50.81 -57.20
C ARG A 48 -28.62 -51.13 -56.45
N TRP A 49 -28.28 -52.41 -56.34
CA TRP A 49 -27.03 -52.83 -55.71
C TRP A 49 -25.82 -52.42 -56.55
N MET A 50 -25.85 -52.65 -57.87
CA MET A 50 -24.82 -52.24 -58.83
C MET A 50 -24.62 -50.72 -58.84
N GLU A 51 -25.70 -49.93 -58.92
CA GLU A 51 -25.68 -48.46 -58.82
C GLU A 51 -25.03 -47.99 -57.51
N ARG A 52 -25.33 -48.65 -56.37
CA ARG A 52 -24.72 -48.33 -55.07
C ARG A 52 -23.22 -48.64 -55.02
N GLN A 53 -22.79 -49.75 -55.62
CA GLN A 53 -21.35 -50.08 -55.69
C GLN A 53 -20.61 -49.06 -56.56
N ASN A 54 -21.13 -48.72 -57.73
CA ASN A 54 -20.57 -47.68 -58.59
C ASN A 54 -20.53 -46.31 -57.89
N ALA A 55 -21.61 -45.93 -57.20
CA ALA A 55 -21.66 -44.69 -56.42
C ALA A 55 -20.63 -44.70 -55.28
N LYS A 56 -20.36 -45.85 -54.65
CA LYS A 56 -19.34 -45.99 -53.61
C LYS A 56 -17.94 -45.78 -54.19
N VAL A 57 -17.62 -46.40 -55.32
CA VAL A 57 -16.33 -46.22 -56.02
C VAL A 57 -16.13 -44.77 -56.44
N ALA A 58 -17.15 -44.16 -57.07
CA ALA A 58 -17.11 -42.76 -57.47
C ALA A 58 -16.93 -41.81 -56.27
N ARG A 59 -17.58 -42.10 -55.13
CA ARG A 59 -17.43 -41.32 -53.89
C ARG A 59 -16.01 -41.37 -53.35
N VAL A 60 -15.38 -42.56 -53.33
CA VAL A 60 -13.99 -42.73 -52.88
C VAL A 60 -13.03 -41.99 -53.80
N ALA A 61 -13.19 -42.13 -55.12
CA ALA A 61 -12.37 -41.41 -56.10
C ALA A 61 -12.51 -39.89 -55.96
N LYS A 62 -13.74 -39.38 -55.76
CA LYS A 62 -14.01 -37.97 -55.49
C LYS A 62 -13.38 -37.48 -54.19
N GLN A 63 -13.42 -38.28 -53.14
CA GLN A 63 -12.76 -37.96 -51.87
C GLN A 63 -11.23 -37.89 -52.03
N ALA A 64 -10.63 -38.85 -52.75
CA ALA A 64 -9.20 -38.87 -53.03
C ALA A 64 -8.78 -37.65 -53.86
N GLU A 65 -9.54 -37.26 -54.88
CA GLU A 65 -9.28 -36.06 -55.68
C GLU A 65 -9.39 -34.79 -54.84
N ASN A 66 -10.43 -34.65 -54.02
CA ASN A 66 -10.56 -33.51 -53.13
C ASN A 66 -9.39 -33.43 -52.12
N ALA A 67 -8.93 -34.57 -51.60
CA ALA A 67 -7.75 -34.62 -50.75
C ALA A 67 -6.48 -34.23 -51.51
N ARG A 68 -6.32 -34.65 -52.77
CA ARG A 68 -5.21 -34.24 -53.64
C ARG A 68 -5.20 -32.73 -53.88
N ILE A 69 -6.35 -32.14 -54.20
CA ILE A 69 -6.50 -30.70 -54.41
C ILE A 69 -6.19 -29.93 -53.12
N ARG A 70 -6.72 -30.36 -51.97
CA ARG A 70 -6.40 -29.73 -50.67
C ARG A 70 -4.91 -29.74 -50.38
N LYS A 71 -4.25 -30.88 -50.54
CA LYS A 71 -2.79 -31.00 -50.35
C LYS A 71 -2.02 -30.06 -51.28
N LEU A 72 -2.44 -29.93 -52.53
CA LEU A 72 -1.82 -29.01 -53.49
C LEU A 72 -1.96 -27.55 -53.02
N VAL A 73 -3.15 -27.15 -52.57
CA VAL A 73 -3.41 -25.79 -52.06
C VAL A 73 -2.62 -25.53 -50.77
N GLU A 74 -2.55 -26.49 -49.86
CA GLU A 74 -1.74 -26.41 -48.63
C GLU A 74 -0.25 -26.22 -48.93
N LEU A 75 0.29 -26.97 -49.88
CA LEU A 75 1.68 -26.85 -50.32
C LEU A 75 1.95 -25.49 -50.96
N ALA A 76 1.03 -24.98 -51.78
CA ALA A 76 1.12 -23.64 -52.35
C ALA A 76 1.10 -22.57 -51.24
N TYR A 77 0.13 -22.65 -50.31
CA TYR A 77 -0.02 -21.72 -49.19
C TYR A 77 1.22 -21.69 -48.28
N LYS A 78 1.83 -22.87 -48.01
CA LYS A 78 3.04 -22.98 -47.20
C LYS A 78 4.26 -22.36 -47.90
N ASN A 79 4.30 -22.38 -49.22
CA ASN A 79 5.45 -21.97 -50.00
C ASN A 79 5.37 -20.55 -50.57
N ASP A 80 4.19 -19.93 -50.60
CA ASP A 80 3.98 -18.58 -51.11
C ASP A 80 4.90 -17.55 -50.41
N PRO A 81 5.76 -16.82 -51.17
CA PRO A 81 6.65 -15.80 -50.63
C PRO A 81 5.94 -14.68 -49.87
N ARG A 82 4.74 -14.26 -50.30
CA ARG A 82 3.97 -13.17 -49.67
C ARG A 82 3.54 -13.56 -48.26
N LEU A 83 3.01 -14.78 -48.11
CA LEU A 83 2.59 -15.31 -46.82
C LEU A 83 3.76 -15.64 -45.90
N LYS A 84 4.91 -16.03 -46.45
CA LYS A 84 6.16 -16.17 -45.68
C LYS A 84 6.61 -14.83 -45.11
N ARG A 85 6.67 -13.78 -45.92
CA ARG A 85 6.99 -12.41 -45.47
C ARG A 85 6.05 -11.94 -44.37
N ARG A 86 4.73 -12.07 -44.58
CA ARG A 86 3.71 -11.74 -43.57
C ARG A 86 3.93 -12.48 -42.26
N ARG A 87 4.18 -13.80 -42.31
CA ARG A 87 4.44 -14.62 -41.12
C ARG A 87 5.72 -14.22 -40.40
N GLU A 88 6.77 -13.86 -41.13
CA GLU A 88 8.03 -13.38 -40.56
C GLU A 88 7.86 -12.00 -39.91
N GLU A 89 7.13 -11.09 -40.55
CA GLU A 89 6.79 -9.78 -40.01
C GLU A 89 5.96 -9.88 -38.73
N GLU A 90 4.90 -10.69 -38.72
CA GLU A 90 4.10 -10.95 -37.53
C GLU A 90 4.95 -11.55 -36.38
N LYS A 91 5.90 -12.44 -36.70
CA LYS A 91 6.85 -12.95 -35.71
C LYS A 91 7.76 -11.86 -35.17
N ARG A 92 8.32 -11.02 -36.04
CA ARG A 92 9.19 -9.89 -35.65
C ARG A 92 8.44 -8.88 -34.77
N ILE A 93 7.22 -8.49 -35.14
CA ILE A 93 6.36 -7.62 -34.33
C ILE A 93 6.10 -8.24 -32.96
N LYS A 94 5.79 -9.55 -32.91
CA LYS A 94 5.55 -10.27 -31.66
C LYS A 94 6.81 -10.38 -30.79
N GLU A 95 7.97 -10.57 -31.40
CA GLU A 95 9.26 -10.60 -30.70
C GLU A 95 9.63 -9.22 -30.16
N GLN A 96 9.48 -8.17 -30.95
CA GLN A 96 9.68 -6.78 -30.53
C GLN A 96 8.75 -6.41 -29.36
N ALA A 97 7.47 -6.75 -29.45
CA ALA A 97 6.51 -6.51 -28.37
C ALA A 97 6.87 -7.28 -27.08
N LYS A 98 7.38 -8.51 -27.21
CA LYS A 98 7.89 -9.28 -26.06
C LYS A 98 9.13 -8.65 -25.46
N GLU A 99 10.07 -8.19 -26.28
CA GLU A 99 11.31 -7.55 -25.83
C GLU A 99 11.03 -6.20 -25.16
N GLU A 100 10.15 -5.39 -25.73
CA GLU A 100 9.71 -4.13 -25.12
C GLU A 100 9.02 -4.37 -23.77
N LYS A 101 8.16 -5.40 -23.68
CA LYS A 101 7.53 -5.79 -22.41
C LYS A 101 8.56 -6.23 -21.36
N LYS A 102 9.60 -6.96 -21.77
CA LYS A 102 10.70 -7.36 -20.87
C LYS A 102 11.49 -6.14 -20.38
N LYS A 103 11.87 -5.23 -21.29
CA LYS A 103 12.59 -3.99 -20.94
C LYS A 103 11.78 -3.14 -19.95
N ARG A 104 10.48 -2.92 -20.21
CA ARG A 104 9.59 -2.21 -19.28
C ARG A 104 9.50 -2.87 -17.92
N TYR A 105 9.46 -4.20 -17.88
CA TYR A 105 9.44 -4.95 -16.62
C TYR A 105 10.76 -4.80 -15.85
N GLU A 106 11.91 -4.92 -16.52
CA GLU A 106 13.23 -4.74 -15.92
C GLU A 106 13.45 -3.32 -15.42
N GLU A 107 13.03 -2.30 -16.18
CA GLU A 107 13.09 -0.89 -15.77
C GLU A 107 12.22 -0.62 -14.54
N ALA A 108 11.00 -1.16 -14.49
CA ALA A 108 10.12 -1.05 -13.33
C ALA A 108 10.73 -1.73 -12.09
N GLN A 109 11.34 -2.91 -12.24
CA GLN A 109 12.02 -3.58 -11.13
C GLN A 109 13.22 -2.77 -10.62
N ARG A 110 14.03 -2.19 -11.52
CA ARG A 110 15.15 -1.31 -11.13
C ARG A 110 14.67 -0.06 -10.41
N ALA A 111 13.57 0.54 -10.84
CA ALA A 111 12.98 1.71 -10.18
C ALA A 111 12.53 1.38 -8.74
N ILE A 112 11.84 0.25 -8.55
CA ILE A 112 11.43 -0.22 -7.22
C ILE A 112 12.65 -0.49 -6.33
N GLN A 113 13.69 -1.13 -6.86
CA GLN A 113 14.90 -1.43 -6.10
C GLN A 113 15.63 -0.16 -5.67
N LEU A 114 15.76 0.82 -6.56
CA LEU A 114 16.36 2.12 -6.26
C LEU A 114 15.56 2.88 -5.18
N GLU A 115 14.23 2.87 -5.26
CA GLU A 115 13.36 3.49 -4.27
C GLU A 115 13.49 2.83 -2.90
N GLN A 116 13.55 1.50 -2.84
CA GLN A 116 13.78 0.76 -1.61
C GLN A 116 15.14 1.07 -0.99
N GLU A 117 16.21 1.14 -1.79
CA GLU A 117 17.55 1.49 -1.31
C GLU A 117 17.59 2.93 -0.75
N GLN A 118 16.96 3.89 -1.44
CA GLN A 118 16.85 5.26 -0.96
C GLN A 118 16.05 5.35 0.34
N ALA A 119 14.95 4.60 0.46
CA ALA A 119 14.15 4.55 1.68
C ALA A 119 14.93 3.92 2.85
N GLN A 120 15.73 2.89 2.60
CA GLN A 120 16.60 2.30 3.62
C GLN A 120 17.68 3.28 4.09
N LYS A 121 18.38 3.95 3.16
CA LYS A 121 19.39 4.96 3.49
C LYS A 121 18.81 6.10 4.32
N LYS A 122 17.61 6.59 3.97
CA LYS A 122 16.91 7.64 4.75
C LYS A 122 16.58 7.17 6.17
N LYS A 123 16.06 5.95 6.33
CA LYS A 123 15.76 5.37 7.65
C LYS A 123 17.02 5.20 8.50
N GLU A 124 18.11 4.71 7.91
CA GLU A 124 19.38 4.55 8.62
C GLU A 124 19.97 5.90 9.04
N GLU A 125 19.91 6.91 8.19
CA GLU A 125 20.35 8.28 8.51
C GLU A 125 19.50 8.91 9.63
N GLU A 126 18.17 8.73 9.60
CA GLU A 126 17.28 9.20 10.66
C GLU A 126 17.54 8.48 11.99
N GLU A 127 17.76 7.16 11.96
CA GLU A 127 18.08 6.37 13.15
C GLU A 127 19.45 6.78 13.73
N ALA A 128 20.45 7.00 12.87
CA ALA A 128 21.76 7.49 13.28
C ALA A 128 21.67 8.88 13.94
N LYS A 129 20.91 9.82 13.34
CA LYS A 129 20.65 11.14 13.92
C LYS A 129 19.92 11.05 15.26
N LEU A 130 18.96 10.13 15.41
CA LEU A 130 18.24 9.92 16.67
C LEU A 130 19.17 9.37 17.75
N LYS A 131 20.02 8.39 17.42
CA LYS A 131 21.03 7.84 18.33
C LYS A 131 22.05 8.89 18.76
N GLU A 132 22.51 9.72 17.84
CA GLU A 132 23.43 10.82 18.13
C GLU A 132 22.80 11.85 19.07
N LYS A 133 21.58 12.30 18.78
CA LYS A 133 20.82 13.22 19.65
C LYS A 133 20.63 12.63 21.06
N ALA A 134 20.25 11.35 21.17
CA ALA A 134 20.08 10.68 22.45
C ALA A 134 21.39 10.59 23.24
N LEU A 135 22.52 10.38 22.56
CA LEU A 135 23.84 10.36 23.20
C LEU A 135 24.24 11.75 23.72
N ILE A 136 23.99 12.80 22.94
CA ILE A 136 24.24 14.19 23.33
C ILE A 136 23.38 14.54 24.56
N GLU A 137 22.09 14.25 24.51
CA GLU A 137 21.16 14.53 25.61
C GLU A 137 21.56 13.77 26.89
N LYS A 138 21.98 12.50 26.77
CA LYS A 138 22.49 11.73 27.90
C LYS A 138 23.73 12.38 28.51
N LYS A 139 24.70 12.78 27.68
CA LYS A 139 25.93 13.46 28.14
C LYS A 139 25.60 14.78 28.85
N GLU A 140 24.64 15.55 28.34
CA GLU A 140 24.21 16.80 28.95
C GLU A 140 23.48 16.58 30.28
N ARG A 141 22.58 15.60 30.34
CA ARG A 141 21.89 15.19 31.58
C ARG A 141 22.87 14.71 32.65
N ASP A 142 23.89 13.94 32.28
CA ASP A 142 24.92 13.48 33.20
C ASP A 142 25.79 14.64 33.72
N LYS A 143 26.10 15.64 32.87
CA LYS A 143 26.76 16.89 33.31
C LYS A 143 25.90 17.66 34.32
N GLN A 144 24.61 17.84 34.04
CA GLN A 144 23.67 18.52 34.94
C GLN A 144 23.56 17.78 36.29
N LYS A 145 23.45 16.45 36.28
CA LYS A 145 23.42 15.64 37.52
C LYS A 145 24.71 15.76 38.33
N ARG A 146 25.87 15.76 37.68
CA ARG A 146 27.17 15.96 38.36
C ARG A 146 27.24 17.34 38.99
N LEU A 147 26.77 18.38 38.30
CA LEU A 147 26.74 19.74 38.81
C LEU A 147 25.79 19.88 40.02
N LEU A 148 24.60 19.27 39.95
CA LEU A 148 23.64 19.21 41.06
C LEU A 148 24.21 18.48 42.28
N ARG A 149 24.94 17.38 42.09
CA ARG A 149 25.58 16.66 43.21
C ARG A 149 26.64 17.53 43.90
N LYS A 150 27.46 18.24 43.12
CA LYS A 150 28.49 19.15 43.66
C LYS A 150 27.88 20.31 44.45
N THR A 151 26.79 20.89 43.96
CA THR A 151 26.13 22.00 44.64
C THR A 151 25.40 21.58 45.90
N LYS A 152 24.70 20.45 45.89
CA LYS A 152 24.13 19.86 47.13
C LYS A 152 25.22 19.58 48.17
N GLN A 153 26.37 19.06 47.73
CA GLN A 153 27.50 18.84 48.64
C GLN A 153 28.04 20.16 49.22
N ARG A 154 28.19 21.20 48.39
CA ARG A 154 28.58 22.54 48.82
C ARG A 154 27.63 23.13 49.87
N VAL A 155 26.30 22.99 49.67
CA VAL A 155 25.28 23.41 50.64
C VAL A 155 25.43 22.66 51.97
N ARG A 156 25.67 21.33 51.94
CA ARG A 156 25.89 20.53 53.14
C ARG A 156 27.13 20.95 53.91
N GLU A 157 28.23 21.20 53.21
CA GLU A 157 29.49 21.65 53.81
C GLU A 157 29.33 23.02 54.46
N ALA A 158 28.64 23.96 53.80
CA ALA A 158 28.38 25.29 54.34
C ALA A 158 27.46 25.29 55.58
N ALA A 159 26.50 24.36 55.66
CA ALA A 159 25.58 24.23 56.79
C ALA A 159 26.05 23.26 57.88
N GLN A 160 27.19 22.58 57.70
CA GLN A 160 27.69 21.54 58.60
C GLN A 160 27.83 22.00 60.07
N PRO A 161 28.35 23.20 60.39
CA PRO A 161 28.57 23.62 61.79
C PRO A 161 27.31 23.65 62.66
N THR A 162 26.15 23.96 62.08
CA THR A 162 24.87 24.09 62.81
C THR A 162 24.01 22.83 62.71
N THR A 163 24.23 22.00 61.71
CA THR A 163 23.35 20.85 61.40
C THR A 163 23.78 19.55 62.06
N VAL A 164 25.06 19.38 62.41
CA VAL A 164 25.59 18.12 62.99
C VAL A 164 24.87 17.67 64.26
N ASP A 165 24.45 18.63 65.09
CA ASP A 165 23.81 18.35 66.39
C ASP A 165 22.26 18.36 66.32
N SER A 166 21.65 18.57 65.14
CA SER A 166 20.20 18.69 64.98
C SER A 166 19.63 17.85 63.83
N ILE A 167 18.88 16.81 64.20
CA ILE A 167 18.15 15.92 63.26
C ILE A 167 17.08 16.71 62.48
N GLU A 168 16.49 17.73 63.09
CA GLU A 168 15.45 18.54 62.45
C GLU A 168 16.02 19.45 61.35
N LEU A 169 17.16 20.11 61.63
CA LEU A 169 17.83 20.99 60.67
C LEU A 169 18.46 20.20 59.51
N THR A 170 19.00 19.02 59.79
CA THR A 170 19.48 18.11 58.74
C THR A 170 18.36 17.64 57.82
N ALA A 171 17.20 17.27 58.37
CA ALA A 171 16.03 16.92 57.57
C ALA A 171 15.55 18.09 56.70
N MET A 172 15.45 19.30 57.27
CA MET A 172 15.09 20.51 56.51
C MET A 172 16.07 20.80 55.38
N LEU A 173 17.38 20.66 55.62
CA LEU A 173 18.41 20.90 54.61
C LEU A 173 18.32 19.90 53.45
N GLU A 174 18.06 18.61 53.72
CA GLU A 174 17.88 17.60 52.67
C GLU A 174 16.62 17.84 51.84
N GLU A 175 15.53 18.29 52.46
CA GLU A 175 14.33 18.70 51.74
C GLU A 175 14.61 19.90 50.82
N ILE A 176 15.27 20.95 51.32
CA ILE A 176 15.71 22.11 50.52
C ILE A 176 16.60 21.66 49.35
N CYS A 177 17.54 20.76 49.63
CA CYS A 177 18.43 20.19 48.60
C CYS A 177 17.67 19.43 47.52
N ASN A 178 16.52 18.82 47.83
CA ASN A 178 15.71 18.07 46.87
C ASN A 178 14.70 18.95 46.11
N GLU A 179 14.28 20.06 46.70
CA GLU A 179 13.27 20.96 46.15
C GLU A 179 13.89 22.04 45.23
N LEU A 180 15.11 22.52 45.52
CA LEU A 180 15.74 23.60 44.76
C LEU A 180 16.42 23.12 43.46
N GLN A 181 16.35 23.97 42.42
CA GLN A 181 17.06 23.74 41.16
C GLN A 181 18.52 24.22 41.23
N GLN A 182 19.33 23.84 40.23
CA GLN A 182 20.78 24.09 40.18
C GLN A 182 21.20 25.54 40.45
N MET A 183 20.49 26.52 39.86
CA MET A 183 20.77 27.95 40.08
C MET A 183 20.42 28.37 41.50
N GLU A 184 19.27 27.93 42.00
CA GLU A 184 18.76 28.26 43.34
C GLU A 184 19.63 27.63 44.45
N LEU A 185 20.10 26.40 44.25
CA LEU A 185 21.05 25.72 45.14
C LEU A 185 22.39 26.45 45.21
N ASN A 186 22.87 26.96 44.08
CA ASN A 186 24.10 27.76 44.05
C ASN A 186 23.93 29.07 44.82
N THR A 187 22.83 29.79 44.59
CA THR A 187 22.55 31.03 45.34
C THR A 187 22.37 30.74 46.82
N PHE A 188 21.73 29.62 47.18
CA PHE A 188 21.56 29.23 48.57
C PHE A 188 22.90 28.87 49.22
N ALA A 189 23.76 28.14 48.52
CA ALA A 189 25.12 27.86 48.98
C ALA A 189 25.92 29.15 49.25
N GLU A 190 25.86 30.13 48.34
CA GLU A 190 26.49 31.43 48.52
C GLU A 190 25.92 32.19 49.72
N THR A 191 24.60 32.16 49.92
CA THR A 191 24.00 32.79 51.11
C THR A 191 24.47 32.13 52.40
N LEU A 192 24.56 30.80 52.45
CA LEU A 192 25.05 30.07 53.63
C LEU A 192 26.53 30.37 53.90
N GLU A 193 27.37 30.39 52.87
CA GLU A 193 28.81 30.72 53.01
C GLU A 193 29.05 32.16 53.49
N SER A 194 28.17 33.09 53.13
CA SER A 194 28.26 34.50 53.57
C SER A 194 27.61 34.79 54.93
N THR A 195 26.90 33.82 55.51
CA THR A 195 26.15 34.00 56.76
C THR A 195 26.98 33.55 57.96
N GLU A 196 27.02 34.36 59.02
CA GLU A 196 27.67 33.99 60.27
C GLU A 196 27.00 32.76 60.93
N GLU A 197 27.79 31.95 61.64
CA GLU A 197 27.37 30.65 62.20
C GLU A 197 26.10 30.73 63.06
N GLN A 198 25.94 31.82 63.83
CA GLN A 198 24.79 32.05 64.71
C GLN A 198 23.47 32.30 63.94
N ASN A 199 23.55 32.63 62.65
CA ASN A 199 22.40 32.96 61.81
C ASN A 199 22.11 31.88 60.75
N LEU A 200 22.96 30.85 60.62
CA LEU A 200 22.77 29.74 59.67
C LEU A 200 21.45 29.00 59.90
N GLU A 201 21.06 28.79 61.16
CA GLU A 201 19.80 28.14 61.51
C GLU A 201 18.57 28.92 61.00
N LYS A 202 18.62 30.26 61.14
CA LYS A 202 17.58 31.15 60.63
C LYS A 202 17.56 31.16 59.11
N ALA A 203 18.72 31.13 58.46
CA ALA A 203 18.85 31.07 57.01
C ALA A 203 18.19 29.80 56.44
N ILE A 204 18.48 28.62 57.02
CA ILE A 204 17.88 27.33 56.61
C ILE A 204 16.35 27.36 56.77
N ARG A 205 15.85 27.79 57.93
CA ARG A 205 14.39 27.88 58.15
C ARG A 205 13.72 28.90 57.23
N SER A 206 14.37 30.03 56.96
CA SER A 206 13.85 31.05 56.07
C SER A 206 13.72 30.54 54.64
N GLU A 207 14.71 29.79 54.15
CA GLU A 207 14.67 29.23 52.81
C GLU A 207 13.61 28.12 52.70
N LYS A 208 13.48 27.26 53.73
CA LYS A 208 12.39 26.28 53.80
C LYS A 208 11.01 26.94 53.74
N ALA A 209 10.82 28.04 54.47
CA ALA A 209 9.58 28.80 54.45
C ALA A 209 9.28 29.42 53.07
N ARG A 210 10.31 29.88 52.35
CA ARG A 210 10.17 30.39 50.97
C ARG A 210 9.69 29.29 50.02
N ILE A 211 10.23 28.07 50.15
CA ILE A 211 9.81 26.94 49.31
C ILE A 211 8.35 26.55 49.59
N LEU A 212 7.95 26.46 50.87
CA LEU A 212 6.58 26.15 51.26
C LEU A 212 5.58 27.21 50.77
N LYS A 213 5.95 28.49 50.85
CA LYS A 213 5.12 29.60 50.33
C LYS A 213 4.93 29.47 48.83
N ARG A 214 6.00 29.22 48.07
CA ARG A 214 5.94 29.00 46.62
C ARG A 214 5.07 27.80 46.26
N ALA A 215 5.21 26.68 46.98
CA ALA A 215 4.40 25.48 46.75
C ALA A 215 2.90 25.74 46.98
N SER A 216 2.55 26.49 48.02
CA SER A 216 1.17 26.90 48.31
C SER A 216 0.61 27.82 47.22
N GLU A 217 1.39 28.81 46.75
CA GLU A 217 1.00 29.71 45.67
C GLU A 217 0.78 28.94 44.34
N ASP A 218 1.63 27.97 44.01
CA ASP A 218 1.48 27.13 42.82
C ASP A 218 0.25 26.21 42.91
N GLN A 219 -0.04 25.67 44.11
CA GLN A 219 -1.25 24.89 44.34
C GLN A 219 -2.52 25.73 44.19
N ALA A 220 -2.53 26.96 44.72
CA ALA A 220 -3.62 27.91 44.55
C ALA A 220 -3.83 28.30 43.07
N ARG A 221 -2.73 28.55 42.33
CA ARG A 221 -2.78 28.83 40.88
C ARG A 221 -3.36 27.65 40.09
N ARG A 222 -2.94 26.42 40.40
CA ARG A 222 -3.48 25.20 39.76
C ARG A 222 -4.96 24.97 40.08
N ALA A 223 -5.39 25.26 41.30
CA ALA A 223 -6.80 25.17 41.70
C ALA A 223 -7.66 26.21 40.96
N ALA A 224 -7.17 27.45 40.83
CA ALA A 224 -7.84 28.49 40.05
C ALA A 224 -7.96 28.15 38.56
N GLN A 225 -6.91 27.55 37.96
CA GLN A 225 -6.95 27.09 36.56
C GLN A 225 -7.92 25.92 36.34
N ARG A 226 -8.02 24.97 37.29
CA ARG A 226 -9.01 23.87 37.23
C ARG A 226 -10.45 24.38 37.35
N GLY A 227 -10.71 25.39 38.19
CA GLY A 227 -12.02 26.04 38.29
C GLY A 227 -12.51 26.66 36.98
N ASN A 228 -11.58 27.14 36.14
CA ASN A 228 -11.91 27.73 34.84
C ASN A 228 -12.09 26.70 33.71
N GLY A 229 -11.65 25.45 33.90
CA GLY A 229 -11.72 24.38 32.90
C GLY A 229 -13.05 23.62 32.85
N LEU A 230 -13.79 23.53 33.97
CA LEU A 230 -15.04 22.76 34.03
C LEU A 230 -16.23 23.44 33.31
N SER A 231 -16.15 24.74 32.98
CA SER A 231 -17.24 25.44 32.28
C SER A 231 -17.23 25.23 30.76
N LYS A 232 -16.10 24.78 30.16
CA LYS A 232 -15.98 24.62 28.70
C LYS A 232 -16.36 23.24 28.16
N ASN A 233 -16.41 22.19 28.99
CA ASN A 233 -16.61 20.82 28.52
C ASN A 233 -18.07 20.33 28.45
N LYS A 234 -19.05 21.18 28.79
CA LYS A 234 -20.48 20.82 28.75
C LYS A 234 -21.20 21.14 27.43
N LYS A 235 -20.49 21.67 26.43
CA LYS A 235 -21.05 22.08 25.12
C LYS A 235 -20.73 21.12 23.95
N ALA A 236 -19.94 20.06 24.17
CA ALA A 236 -19.54 19.16 23.08
C ALA A 236 -20.56 18.05 22.78
N ASP A 237 -21.43 17.68 23.74
CA ASP A 237 -22.37 16.56 23.60
C ASP A 237 -23.74 16.95 23.00
N ASP A 238 -24.02 18.25 22.82
CA ASP A 238 -25.33 18.76 22.36
C ASP A 238 -25.20 19.62 21.10
N VAL A 239 -24.41 19.15 20.11
CA VAL A 239 -24.27 19.84 18.82
C VAL A 239 -25.44 19.45 17.91
N PRO A 240 -26.35 20.39 17.57
CA PRO A 240 -27.51 20.10 16.72
C PRO A 240 -27.09 19.61 15.34
N TRP A 241 -27.86 18.68 14.76
CA TRP A 241 -27.63 18.18 13.40
C TRP A 241 -27.84 19.28 12.36
N THR A 242 -26.82 19.54 11.56
CA THR A 242 -26.91 20.44 10.40
C THR A 242 -27.66 19.76 9.25
N GLU A 243 -28.21 20.56 8.32
CA GLU A 243 -29.00 20.03 7.21
C GLU A 243 -28.17 19.17 6.23
N GLU A 244 -26.88 19.49 6.09
CA GLU A 244 -25.93 18.69 5.32
C GLU A 244 -25.66 17.33 5.98
N GLU A 245 -25.51 17.30 7.31
CA GLU A 245 -25.34 16.05 8.07
C GLU A 245 -26.58 15.16 7.99
N LYS A 246 -27.78 15.73 8.06
CA LYS A 246 -29.04 14.97 7.84
C LYS A 246 -29.10 14.39 6.43
N SER A 247 -28.67 15.14 5.42
CA SER A 247 -28.56 14.65 4.04
C SER A 247 -27.56 13.50 3.91
N MET A 248 -26.39 13.62 4.55
CA MET A 248 -25.38 12.56 4.57
C MET A 248 -25.86 11.32 5.31
N LEU A 249 -26.54 11.48 6.44
CA LEU A 249 -27.16 10.39 7.20
C LEU A 249 -28.21 9.65 6.36
N SER A 250 -29.09 10.38 5.66
CA SER A 250 -30.08 9.78 4.75
C SER A 250 -29.43 8.95 3.64
N LYS A 251 -28.35 9.47 3.02
CA LYS A 251 -27.57 8.73 2.01
C LYS A 251 -26.88 7.51 2.58
N ALA A 252 -26.31 7.61 3.79
CA ALA A 252 -25.69 6.49 4.48
C ALA A 252 -26.71 5.39 4.80
N LEU A 253 -27.91 5.76 5.26
CA LEU A 253 -28.98 4.82 5.58
C LEU A 253 -29.50 4.07 4.34
N ALA A 254 -29.56 4.74 3.19
CA ALA A 254 -29.89 4.11 1.91
C ALA A 254 -28.78 3.15 1.44
N LYS A 255 -27.51 3.52 1.66
CA LYS A 255 -26.34 2.71 1.28
C LYS A 255 -26.15 1.47 2.17
N PHE A 256 -26.53 1.55 3.43
CA PHE A 256 -26.41 0.47 4.41
C PHE A 256 -27.80 0.05 4.95
N PRO A 257 -28.52 -0.84 4.25
CA PRO A 257 -29.86 -1.28 4.64
C PRO A 257 -29.85 -2.13 5.93
N GLY A 258 -31.04 -2.32 6.52
CA GLY A 258 -31.22 -3.15 7.71
C GLY A 258 -30.74 -4.59 7.48
N GLY A 259 -29.88 -5.09 8.36
CA GLY A 259 -29.19 -6.38 8.22
C GLY A 259 -27.69 -6.28 7.86
N THR A 260 -27.20 -5.09 7.54
CA THR A 260 -25.75 -4.85 7.36
C THR A 260 -25.01 -5.03 8.68
N ARG A 261 -23.97 -5.87 8.69
CA ARG A 261 -23.10 -6.06 9.85
C ARG A 261 -22.37 -4.75 10.20
N ASP A 262 -22.38 -4.40 11.50
CA ASP A 262 -21.78 -3.17 12.04
C ASP A 262 -22.33 -1.90 11.36
N ARG A 263 -23.63 -1.90 11.07
CA ARG A 263 -24.33 -0.84 10.31
C ARG A 263 -24.01 0.57 10.84
N TRP A 264 -24.14 0.78 12.14
CA TRP A 264 -24.00 2.11 12.74
C TRP A 264 -22.56 2.63 12.76
N GLU A 265 -21.57 1.72 12.81
CA GLU A 265 -20.16 2.09 12.65
C GLU A 265 -19.88 2.56 11.22
N ARG A 266 -20.42 1.85 10.22
CA ARG A 266 -20.30 2.24 8.80
C ARG A 266 -21.05 3.53 8.47
N VAL A 267 -22.20 3.77 9.11
CA VAL A 267 -22.95 5.02 8.97
C VAL A 267 -22.18 6.18 9.60
N ALA A 268 -21.60 6.00 10.79
CA ALA A 268 -20.74 7.01 11.42
C ALA A 268 -19.47 7.30 10.61
N GLU A 269 -18.83 6.27 10.04
CA GLU A 269 -17.68 6.44 9.15
C GLU A 269 -18.04 7.19 7.85
N PHE A 270 -19.27 7.05 7.37
CA PHE A 270 -19.77 7.78 6.20
C PHE A 270 -20.10 9.25 6.53
N VAL A 271 -20.63 9.53 7.72
CA VAL A 271 -21.00 10.89 8.17
C VAL A 271 -19.77 11.67 8.67
N GLN A 272 -18.76 10.98 9.23
CA GLN A 272 -17.47 11.49 9.73
C GLN A 272 -17.52 12.54 10.85
N THR A 273 -18.66 13.20 11.07
CA THR A 273 -18.83 14.27 12.07
C THR A 273 -19.51 13.79 13.36
N LYS A 274 -20.13 12.61 13.34
CA LYS A 274 -20.89 12.04 14.46
C LYS A 274 -20.45 10.60 14.73
N ASN A 275 -20.52 10.17 15.99
CA ASN A 275 -20.17 8.81 16.37
C ASN A 275 -21.36 7.84 16.19
N ALA A 276 -21.10 6.53 16.31
CA ALA A 276 -22.13 5.49 16.09
C ALA A 276 -23.34 5.62 17.04
N ALA A 277 -23.13 6.10 18.27
CA ALA A 277 -24.20 6.34 19.23
C ALA A 277 -25.10 7.53 18.84
N GLN A 278 -24.50 8.60 18.29
CA GLN A 278 -25.22 9.77 17.80
C GLN A 278 -26.01 9.45 16.53
N CYS A 279 -25.50 8.59 15.64
CA CYS A 279 -26.20 8.18 14.42
C CYS A 279 -27.40 7.23 14.68
N LEU A 280 -27.44 6.60 15.85
CA LEU A 280 -28.52 5.70 16.28
C LEU A 280 -29.71 6.44 16.91
N ALA A 281 -29.45 7.61 17.52
CA ALA A 281 -30.42 8.41 18.28
C ALA A 281 -31.35 9.21 17.36
#